data_AF-A0A2H6B7T4-F1
#
_entry.id   AF-A0A2H6B7T4-F1
#
_cell.length_a   1.000
_cell.length_b   1.000
_cell.length_c   1.000
_cell.angle_alpha   90.00
_cell.angle_beta   90.00
_cell.angle_gamma   90.00
#
_symmetry.space_group_name_H-M   'P 1'
#
loop_
_entity.id
_entity.type
_entity.pdbx_description
1 polymer ?
#
loop_
_entity_poly.entity_id
_entity_poly.type
_entity_poly.pdbx_seq_one_letter_code
_entity_poly.pdbx_strand_id
1 'polypeptide(L)'
;MLYDILRERAERADAPALVFQEADLPVRVVRDIFSSEFERALVDDQKAHERLVSFLSRTAPDLVDRVELDSGEPPLFERFGVERALRSTLERRVDLPSGGYPVFDYAEAMTVIDVNSGSFTGRGKGARLEDTITKTNLEAAEEIVRQLRLRDIGGIIVIDFIDMARARNRDAVLRRLREALERDRTKTYVVEVSPLGLVEMTRQNVTEGVRGILTKPCPTCAGEGVVLSEETVALQAARWLRETAFAHPGAEALLVRMHPRVSALLTRSPDHWIDEIETETGKRFHFEGTEALPIDHMEVVAEGTLDEIAERALPFREGDEVFVELVEPHMYNEDDAVAKLDGYVVAVRGAAGLVGQKVLVRIERVGRSSAEATLVAEGGASSDSDPADGGATRRGGRRARRRSAASA
;
A
#
# COMPACT_ATOMS: atom_id res chain seq x y z
N MET A 1 30.91 31.00 23.87
CA MET A 1 29.98 30.67 24.97
C MET A 1 29.62 29.19 25.02
N LEU A 2 28.91 28.61 24.03
CA LEU A 2 28.64 27.16 24.02
C LEU A 2 29.95 26.34 23.95
N TYR A 3 30.86 26.72 23.05
CA TYR A 3 32.17 26.06 22.89
C TYR A 3 32.96 25.95 24.20
N ASP A 4 33.04 27.04 24.96
CA ASP A 4 33.83 27.09 26.19
C ASP A 4 33.24 26.18 27.29
N ILE A 5 31.91 26.16 27.42
CA ILE A 5 31.18 25.28 28.35
C ILE A 5 31.39 23.80 27.99
N LEU A 6 31.37 23.48 26.69
CA LEU A 6 31.61 22.11 26.24
C LEU A 6 33.05 21.67 26.47
N ARG A 7 34.02 22.58 26.28
CA ARG A 7 35.43 22.29 26.55
C ARG A 7 35.67 21.99 28.02
N GLU A 8 35.12 22.79 28.92
CA GLU A 8 35.24 22.59 30.36
C GLU A 8 34.54 21.30 30.84
N ARG A 9 33.38 20.95 30.26
CA ARG A 9 32.71 19.68 30.55
C ARG A 9 33.49 18.47 30.05
N ALA A 10 34.10 18.57 28.86
CA ALA A 10 34.93 17.51 28.31
C ALA A 10 36.19 17.27 29.16
N GLU A 11 36.86 18.33 29.61
CA GLU A 11 38.06 18.25 30.45
C GLU A 11 37.78 17.63 31.84
N ARG A 12 36.54 17.71 32.33
CA ARG A 12 36.13 17.21 33.65
C ARG A 12 35.48 15.81 33.64
N ALA A 13 35.06 15.32 32.48
CA ALA A 13 34.31 14.08 32.39
C ALA A 13 35.23 12.89 32.12
N ASP A 14 35.12 11.84 32.94
CA ASP A 14 35.83 10.58 32.69
C ASP A 14 35.18 9.81 31.53
N ALA A 15 36.00 9.40 30.56
CA ALA A 15 35.51 8.77 29.34
C ALA A 15 35.08 7.30 29.54
N PRO A 16 34.03 6.81 28.82
CA PRO A 16 33.18 7.54 27.87
C PRO A 16 32.03 8.30 28.57
N ALA A 17 31.86 9.59 28.24
CA ALA A 17 30.80 10.44 28.80
C ALA A 17 30.13 11.32 27.73
N LEU A 18 28.82 11.57 27.90
CA LEU A 18 28.04 12.49 27.08
C LEU A 18 28.33 13.94 27.50
N VAL A 19 29.10 14.66 26.70
CA VAL A 19 29.48 16.07 26.97
C VAL A 19 28.41 17.04 26.48
N PHE A 20 27.76 16.69 25.37
CA PHE A 20 26.70 17.48 24.73
C PHE A 20 25.66 16.57 24.11
N GLN A 21 24.41 16.88 24.36
CA GLN A 21 23.27 16.28 23.68
C GLN A 21 22.61 17.37 22.86
N GLU A 22 22.42 17.12 21.56
CA GLU A 22 21.65 18.01 20.72
C GLU A 22 20.21 18.11 21.25
N ALA A 23 19.60 19.29 21.10
CA ALA A 23 18.25 19.50 21.58
C ALA A 23 17.22 18.60 20.87
N ASP A 24 16.09 18.37 21.52
CA ASP A 24 14.96 17.64 20.92
C ASP A 24 14.39 18.41 19.71
N LEU A 25 13.66 17.70 18.86
CA LEU A 25 13.16 18.23 17.59
C LEU A 25 12.38 19.55 17.74
N PRO A 26 11.45 19.72 18.71
CA PRO A 26 10.74 20.99 18.87
C PRO A 26 11.66 22.18 19.12
N VAL A 27 12.65 22.02 20.02
CA VAL A 27 13.60 23.10 20.35
C VAL A 27 14.50 23.42 19.15
N ARG A 28 14.93 22.40 18.40
CA ARG A 28 15.69 22.61 17.15
C ARG A 28 14.89 23.39 16.12
N VAL A 29 13.62 23.03 15.90
CA VAL A 29 12.72 23.72 14.96
C VAL A 29 12.57 25.18 15.36
N VAL A 30 12.31 25.47 16.63
CA VAL A 30 12.20 26.85 17.11
C VAL A 30 13.52 27.62 16.97
N ARG A 31 14.67 27.02 17.32
CA ARG A 31 15.99 27.64 17.16
C ARG A 31 16.32 27.99 15.71
N ASP A 32 16.02 27.09 14.78
CA ASP A 32 16.49 27.17 13.40
C ASP A 32 15.48 27.85 12.47
N ILE A 33 14.18 27.82 12.80
CA ILE A 33 13.09 28.31 11.93
C ILE A 33 12.36 29.50 12.53
N PHE A 34 12.05 29.49 13.82
CA PHE A 34 11.15 30.49 14.42
C PHE A 34 11.84 31.84 14.56
N SER A 35 11.23 32.87 13.99
CA SER A 35 11.73 34.23 13.94
C SER A 35 10.59 35.22 14.17
N SER A 36 10.93 36.51 14.25
CA SER A 36 9.95 37.58 14.39
C SER A 36 8.98 37.74 13.20
N GLU A 37 9.26 37.08 12.07
CA GLU A 37 8.36 37.03 10.91
C GLU A 37 7.16 36.12 11.13
N PHE A 38 7.24 35.19 12.08
CA PHE A 38 6.13 34.30 12.43
C PHE A 38 5.18 34.98 13.42
N GLU A 39 3.88 34.89 13.15
CA GLU A 39 2.84 35.43 14.04
C GLU A 39 2.85 34.73 15.40
N ARG A 40 2.84 33.39 15.39
CA ARG A 40 2.79 32.54 16.59
C ARG A 40 3.27 31.12 16.31
N ALA A 41 3.67 30.40 17.36
CA ALA A 41 3.95 28.98 17.37
C ALA A 41 2.93 28.26 18.25
N LEU A 42 2.04 27.47 17.63
CA LEU A 42 1.02 26.68 18.32
C LEU A 42 1.58 25.31 18.71
N VAL A 43 1.38 24.90 19.96
CA VAL A 43 1.86 23.63 20.50
C VAL A 43 0.72 22.92 21.22
N ASP A 44 0.45 21.66 20.91
CA ASP A 44 -0.65 20.88 21.48
C ASP A 44 -0.24 19.94 22.63
N ASP A 45 1.05 19.89 22.97
CA ASP A 45 1.59 19.18 24.13
C ASP A 45 2.11 20.15 25.20
N GLN A 46 1.58 20.02 26.42
CA GLN A 46 1.96 20.84 27.57
C GLN A 46 3.46 20.78 27.85
N LYS A 47 4.05 19.58 27.82
CA LYS A 47 5.48 19.41 28.15
C LYS A 47 6.37 20.06 27.10
N ALA A 48 6.01 19.97 25.82
CA ALA A 48 6.72 20.62 24.73
C ALA A 48 6.62 22.15 24.86
N HIS A 49 5.44 22.69 25.15
CA HIS A 49 5.23 24.13 25.37
C HIS A 49 6.15 24.68 26.47
N GLU A 50 6.16 24.05 27.65
CA GLU A 50 7.02 24.44 28.78
C GLU A 50 8.51 24.41 28.43
N ARG A 51 8.95 23.39 27.68
CA ARG A 51 10.34 23.27 27.21
C ARG A 51 10.71 24.40 26.25
N LEU A 52 9.83 24.73 25.30
CA LEU A 52 10.05 25.79 24.31
C LEU A 52 10.10 27.16 24.98
N VAL A 53 9.16 27.46 25.88
CA VAL A 53 9.14 28.70 26.67
C VAL A 53 10.42 28.84 27.51
N SER A 54 10.84 27.77 28.20
CA SER A 54 12.07 27.78 28.99
C SER A 54 13.32 27.98 28.13
N PHE A 55 13.35 27.47 26.90
CA PHE A 55 14.47 27.66 25.98
C PHE A 55 14.52 29.11 25.49
N LEU A 56 13.41 29.62 24.93
CA LEU A 56 13.32 30.98 24.39
C LEU A 56 13.54 32.04 25.45
N SER A 57 13.10 31.83 26.68
CA SER A 57 13.35 32.78 27.79
C SER A 57 14.83 33.05 28.04
N ARG A 58 15.73 32.14 27.61
CA ARG A 58 17.19 32.28 27.76
C ARG A 58 17.87 32.75 26.47
N THR A 59 17.30 32.44 25.30
CA THR A 59 17.94 32.66 23.99
C THR A 59 17.32 33.81 23.21
N ALA A 60 16.00 33.98 23.24
CA ALA A 60 15.24 35.03 22.55
C ALA A 60 13.94 35.35 23.33
N PRO A 61 14.03 36.15 24.42
CA PRO A 61 12.90 36.43 25.31
C PRO A 61 11.73 37.14 24.61
N ASP A 62 12.01 37.89 23.56
CA ASP A 62 11.05 38.63 22.73
C ASP A 62 10.10 37.72 21.92
N LEU A 63 10.45 36.44 21.76
CA LEU A 63 9.64 35.46 21.05
C LEU A 63 8.76 34.60 21.98
N VAL A 64 8.95 34.68 23.30
CA VAL A 64 8.27 33.82 24.28
C VAL A 64 6.75 33.98 24.24
N ASP A 65 6.26 35.23 24.19
CA ASP A 65 4.82 35.53 24.20
C ASP A 65 4.09 35.03 22.95
N ARG A 66 4.82 34.61 21.92
CA ARG A 66 4.28 34.07 20.66
C ARG A 66 4.14 32.54 20.68
N VAL A 67 4.60 31.86 21.73
CA VAL A 67 4.45 30.40 21.88
C VAL A 67 3.20 30.12 22.69
N GLU A 68 2.15 29.66 22.01
CA GLU A 68 0.83 29.42 22.57
C GLU A 68 0.54 27.93 22.69
N LEU A 69 -0.06 27.53 23.81
CA LEU A 69 -0.59 26.18 23.97
C LEU A 69 -1.97 26.10 23.31
N ASP A 70 -2.13 25.20 22.35
CA ASP A 70 -3.38 24.91 21.67
C ASP A 70 -4.03 23.66 22.28
N SER A 71 -5.30 23.76 22.63
CA SER A 71 -6.13 22.65 23.13
C SER A 71 -7.45 22.57 22.35
N GLY A 72 -7.45 23.08 21.10
CA GLY A 72 -8.63 23.15 20.27
C GLY A 72 -9.00 21.79 19.67
N GLU A 73 -10.29 21.63 19.34
CA GLU A 73 -10.81 20.50 18.57
C GLU A 73 -11.28 20.98 17.18
N PRO A 74 -11.05 20.22 16.09
CA PRO A 74 -10.27 18.96 16.00
C PRO A 74 -8.75 19.18 16.22
N PRO A 75 -7.91 18.13 16.26
CA PRO A 75 -6.47 18.26 16.52
C PRO A 75 -5.78 19.31 15.64
N LEU A 76 -4.70 19.91 16.17
CA LEU A 76 -4.02 21.07 15.58
C LEU A 76 -3.73 20.90 14.08
N PHE A 77 -3.14 19.78 13.68
CA PHE A 77 -2.79 19.52 12.27
C PHE A 77 -4.00 19.35 11.36
N GLU A 78 -5.12 18.86 11.88
CA GLU A 78 -6.35 18.74 11.11
C GLU A 78 -7.01 20.10 10.90
N ARG A 79 -7.12 20.91 11.96
CA ARG A 79 -7.66 22.29 11.91
C ARG A 79 -6.98 23.16 10.85
N PHE A 80 -5.66 23.03 10.72
CA PHE A 80 -4.86 23.81 9.78
C PHE A 80 -4.55 23.06 8.46
N GLY A 81 -5.10 21.86 8.26
CA GLY A 81 -4.93 21.09 7.03
C GLY A 81 -3.51 20.54 6.78
N VAL A 82 -2.67 20.52 7.81
CA VAL A 82 -1.30 19.96 7.77
C VAL A 82 -1.35 18.45 7.51
N GLU A 83 -2.32 17.74 8.10
CA GLU A 83 -2.49 16.29 7.90
C GLU A 83 -2.70 15.94 6.42
N ARG A 84 -3.50 16.75 5.72
CA ARG A 84 -3.72 16.61 4.27
C ARG A 84 -2.44 16.88 3.48
N ALA A 85 -1.66 17.89 3.88
CA ALA A 85 -0.39 18.20 3.24
C ALA A 85 0.62 17.07 3.46
N LEU A 86 0.71 16.49 4.66
CA LEU A 86 1.56 15.35 4.96
C LEU A 86 1.18 14.14 4.10
N ARG A 87 -0.10 13.80 4.02
CA ARG A 87 -0.56 12.68 3.16
C ARG A 87 -0.18 12.90 1.69
N SER A 88 -0.31 14.13 1.18
CA SER A 88 0.06 14.45 -0.20
C SER A 88 1.54 14.20 -0.51
N THR A 89 2.43 14.17 0.50
CA THR A 89 3.87 13.90 0.29
C THR A 89 4.16 12.45 -0.09
N LEU A 90 3.26 11.52 0.25
CA LEU A 90 3.38 10.10 -0.08
C LEU A 90 2.67 9.75 -1.39
N GLU A 91 1.76 10.61 -1.85
CA GLU A 91 1.03 10.41 -3.09
C GLU A 91 1.95 10.61 -4.30
N ARG A 92 1.82 9.76 -5.32
CA ARG A 92 2.58 9.89 -6.57
C ARG A 92 2.15 11.12 -7.39
N ARG A 93 0.88 11.53 -7.29
CA ARG A 93 0.26 12.63 -8.02
C ARG A 93 -0.18 13.73 -7.05
N VAL A 94 -0.06 15.00 -7.46
CA VAL A 94 -0.57 16.14 -6.68
C VAL A 94 -1.48 17.00 -7.56
N ASP A 95 -2.72 17.24 -7.15
CA ASP A 95 -3.67 18.03 -7.94
C ASP A 95 -3.43 19.54 -7.81
N LEU A 96 -3.50 20.25 -8.95
CA LEU A 96 -3.41 21.70 -9.03
C LEU A 96 -4.79 22.36 -9.11
N PRO A 97 -4.93 23.63 -8.69
CA PRO A 97 -6.21 24.36 -8.76
C PRO A 97 -6.82 24.42 -10.17
N SER A 98 -5.99 24.48 -11.23
CA SER A 98 -6.46 24.47 -12.61
C SER A 98 -6.87 23.09 -13.15
N GLY A 99 -6.79 22.03 -12.35
CA GLY A 99 -7.15 20.66 -12.74
C GLY A 99 -6.02 19.86 -13.40
N GLY A 100 -4.87 20.49 -13.64
CA GLY A 100 -3.62 19.78 -13.95
C GLY A 100 -2.99 19.15 -12.71
N TYR A 101 -1.90 18.41 -12.88
CA TYR A 101 -1.22 17.74 -11.78
C TYR A 101 0.23 17.37 -12.14
N PRO A 102 1.23 17.63 -11.26
CA PRO A 102 2.52 16.96 -11.33
C PRO A 102 2.47 15.51 -10.80
N VAL A 103 3.26 14.65 -11.42
CA VAL A 103 3.52 13.26 -11.04
C VAL A 103 4.99 13.15 -10.65
N PHE A 104 5.28 12.55 -9.49
CA PHE A 104 6.62 12.41 -8.93
C PHE A 104 7.08 10.96 -9.03
N ASP A 105 8.06 10.70 -9.89
CA ASP A 105 8.68 9.40 -10.10
C ASP A 105 10.11 9.38 -9.59
N TYR A 106 10.45 8.31 -8.88
CA TYR A 106 11.74 8.14 -8.24
C TYR A 106 12.49 7.05 -8.98
N ALA A 107 13.58 7.43 -9.65
CA ALA A 107 14.53 6.49 -10.21
C ALA A 107 15.73 6.34 -9.27
N GLU A 108 16.63 5.41 -9.58
CA GLU A 108 17.80 5.11 -8.75
C GLU A 108 18.70 6.34 -8.54
N ALA A 109 18.95 7.11 -9.60
CA ALA A 109 19.92 8.21 -9.58
C ALA A 109 19.28 9.61 -9.59
N MET A 110 17.99 9.71 -9.91
CA MET A 110 17.31 11.00 -10.09
C MET A 110 15.81 10.91 -9.80
N THR A 111 15.20 12.07 -9.54
CA THR A 111 13.74 12.20 -9.47
C THR A 111 13.24 12.85 -10.75
N VAL A 112 12.23 12.24 -11.37
CA VAL A 112 11.56 12.76 -12.58
C VAL A 112 10.19 13.28 -12.18
N ILE A 113 9.85 14.48 -12.64
CA ILE A 113 8.59 15.13 -12.35
C ILE A 113 7.89 15.48 -13.65
N ASP A 114 6.71 14.91 -13.90
CA ASP A 114 5.93 15.11 -15.12
C ASP A 114 4.67 15.94 -14.85
N VAL A 115 4.45 17.03 -15.60
CA VAL A 115 3.30 17.92 -15.42
C VAL A 115 2.22 17.65 -16.46
N ASN A 116 1.02 17.33 -16.00
CA ASN A 116 -0.14 17.06 -16.85
C ASN A 116 -1.20 18.16 -16.75
N SER A 117 -1.91 18.46 -17.85
CA SER A 117 -3.00 19.46 -17.88
C SER A 117 -4.35 18.94 -17.39
N GLY A 118 -4.49 17.64 -17.15
CA GLY A 118 -5.74 17.00 -16.74
C GLY A 118 -6.87 17.13 -17.78
N SER A 119 -8.11 16.81 -17.37
CA SER A 119 -9.28 16.82 -18.25
C SER A 119 -9.82 18.22 -18.56
N PHE A 120 -9.22 19.29 -18.02
CA PHE A 120 -9.67 20.67 -18.21
C PHE A 120 -9.14 21.27 -19.52
N THR A 121 -9.23 20.51 -20.62
CA THR A 121 -9.07 21.05 -21.97
C THR A 121 -10.41 21.66 -22.38
N GLY A 122 -10.68 22.89 -21.89
CA GLY A 122 -11.89 23.62 -22.22
C GLY A 122 -12.16 23.56 -23.73
N ARG A 123 -13.34 23.07 -24.13
CA ARG A 123 -13.81 23.06 -25.52
C ARG A 123 -13.76 24.49 -26.08
N GLY A 124 -12.69 24.85 -26.81
CA GLY A 124 -12.67 26.08 -27.58
C GLY A 124 -11.29 26.67 -27.87
N LYS A 125 -10.97 26.73 -29.18
CA LYS A 125 -10.00 27.61 -29.87
C LYS A 125 -8.61 27.75 -29.22
N GLY A 126 -7.58 27.25 -29.91
CA GLY A 126 -6.20 27.06 -29.42
C GLY A 126 -5.52 28.20 -28.64
N ALA A 127 -5.94 29.46 -28.76
CA ALA A 127 -5.43 30.55 -27.91
C ALA A 127 -5.77 30.35 -26.42
N ARG A 128 -6.97 29.84 -26.10
CA ARG A 128 -7.36 29.55 -24.70
C ARG A 128 -6.63 28.34 -24.12
N LEU A 129 -6.23 27.40 -24.98
CA LEU A 129 -5.48 26.22 -24.58
C LEU A 129 -4.05 26.62 -24.15
N GLU A 130 -3.38 27.47 -24.92
CA GLU A 130 -2.02 27.92 -24.61
C GLU A 130 -1.96 28.71 -23.28
N ASP A 131 -2.94 29.57 -23.03
CA ASP A 131 -3.06 30.31 -21.77
C ASP A 131 -3.31 29.37 -20.59
N THR A 132 -4.13 28.32 -20.79
CA THR A 132 -4.39 27.29 -19.77
C THR A 132 -3.13 26.48 -19.47
N ILE A 133 -2.39 26.04 -20.49
CA ILE A 133 -1.12 25.32 -20.33
C ILE A 133 -0.12 26.17 -19.54
N THR A 134 0.01 27.44 -19.92
CA THR A 134 0.95 28.35 -19.24
C THR A 134 0.55 28.54 -17.77
N LYS A 135 -0.74 28.70 -17.48
CA LYS A 135 -1.26 28.80 -16.11
C LYS A 135 -0.96 27.53 -15.31
N THR A 136 -1.22 26.35 -15.88
CA THR A 136 -0.94 25.06 -15.24
C THR A 136 0.54 24.90 -14.94
N ASN A 137 1.44 25.23 -15.87
CA ASN A 137 2.89 25.13 -15.64
C ASN A 137 3.39 26.12 -14.58
N LEU A 138 2.81 27.33 -14.49
CA LEU A 138 3.13 28.28 -13.43
C LEU A 138 2.69 27.76 -12.05
N GLU A 139 1.47 27.23 -11.95
CA GLU A 139 0.97 26.58 -10.73
C GLU A 139 1.82 25.35 -10.36
N ALA A 140 2.21 24.55 -11.35
CA ALA A 140 3.06 23.39 -11.17
C ALA A 140 4.45 23.78 -10.65
N ALA A 141 5.08 24.84 -11.18
CA ALA A 141 6.39 25.29 -10.72
C ALA A 141 6.40 25.63 -9.23
N GLU A 142 5.34 26.28 -8.73
CA GLU A 142 5.20 26.59 -7.30
C GLU A 142 5.00 25.33 -6.46
N GLU A 143 4.09 24.46 -6.91
CA GLU A 143 3.72 23.25 -6.19
C GLU A 143 4.87 22.25 -6.15
N ILE A 144 5.64 22.11 -7.24
CA ILE A 144 6.83 21.28 -7.30
C ILE A 144 7.83 21.71 -6.23
N VAL A 145 8.16 23.00 -6.14
CA VAL A 145 9.11 23.50 -5.12
C VAL A 145 8.57 23.32 -3.71
N ARG A 146 7.25 23.46 -3.52
CA ARG A 146 6.60 23.13 -2.24
C ARG A 146 6.79 21.65 -1.89
N GLN A 147 6.56 20.75 -2.84
CA GLN A 147 6.69 19.30 -2.67
C GLN A 147 8.15 18.86 -2.49
N LEU A 148 9.11 19.46 -3.20
CA LEU A 148 10.55 19.19 -3.00
C LEU A 148 10.95 19.43 -1.54
N ARG A 149 10.45 20.50 -0.92
CA ARG A 149 10.70 20.81 0.49
C ARG A 149 9.96 19.87 1.44
N LEU A 150 8.67 19.62 1.17
CA LEU A 150 7.85 18.77 2.05
C LEU A 150 8.25 17.30 2.00
N ARG A 151 8.68 16.79 0.85
CA ARG A 151 9.15 15.41 0.66
C ARG A 151 10.64 15.26 0.98
N ASP A 152 11.34 16.38 1.15
CA ASP A 152 12.81 16.50 1.21
C ASP A 152 13.51 15.72 0.08
N ILE A 153 13.10 15.98 -1.16
CA ILE A 153 13.71 15.40 -2.37
C ILE A 153 15.01 16.16 -2.65
N GLY A 154 16.11 15.45 -2.82
CA GLY A 154 17.38 16.01 -3.29
C GLY A 154 18.03 15.12 -4.34
N GLY A 155 19.26 15.47 -4.71
CA GLY A 155 19.98 14.88 -5.83
C GLY A 155 19.64 15.56 -7.15
N ILE A 156 19.68 14.79 -8.23
CA ILE A 156 19.34 15.24 -9.58
C ILE A 156 17.82 15.20 -9.74
N ILE A 157 17.24 16.30 -10.20
CA ILE A 157 15.80 16.44 -10.42
C ILE A 157 15.60 16.91 -11.87
N VAL A 158 14.73 16.22 -12.59
CA VAL A 158 14.34 16.54 -13.96
C VAL A 158 12.84 16.83 -13.97
N ILE A 159 12.44 17.99 -14.49
CA ILE A 159 11.05 18.42 -14.56
C ILE A 159 10.64 18.54 -16.03
N ASP A 160 9.63 17.78 -16.41
CA ASP A 160 8.96 17.84 -17.71
C ASP A 160 7.70 18.72 -17.59
N PHE A 161 7.80 19.95 -18.09
CA PHE A 161 6.64 20.84 -18.17
C PHE A 161 5.91 20.62 -19.49
N ILE A 162 4.59 20.83 -19.49
CA ILE A 162 3.78 20.74 -20.70
C ILE A 162 4.35 21.68 -21.78
N ASP A 163 4.48 21.16 -23.01
CA ASP A 163 4.98 21.91 -24.16
C ASP A 163 4.33 23.28 -24.34
N MET A 164 5.17 24.31 -24.44
CA MET A 164 4.75 25.69 -24.67
C MET A 164 5.32 26.21 -25.98
N ALA A 165 4.44 26.67 -26.89
CA ALA A 165 4.86 27.21 -28.19
C ALA A 165 5.68 28.50 -28.08
N ARG A 166 5.29 29.41 -27.17
CA ARG A 166 5.93 30.72 -27.03
C ARG A 166 7.08 30.69 -26.02
N ALA A 167 8.27 31.13 -26.45
CA ALA A 167 9.45 31.25 -25.59
C ALA A 167 9.17 32.10 -24.33
N ARG A 168 8.41 33.19 -24.47
CA ARG A 168 8.03 34.06 -23.34
C ARG A 168 7.33 33.32 -22.20
N ASN A 169 6.53 32.29 -22.52
CA ASN A 169 5.79 31.52 -21.53
C ASN A 169 6.75 30.56 -20.81
N ARG A 170 7.68 29.93 -21.55
CA ARG A 170 8.75 29.11 -20.98
C ARG A 170 9.60 29.92 -20.01
N ASP A 171 10.02 31.12 -20.42
CA ASP A 171 10.81 32.00 -19.56
C ASP A 171 10.04 32.42 -18.29
N ALA A 172 8.72 32.60 -18.40
CA ALA A 172 7.88 32.92 -17.25
C ALA A 172 7.82 31.77 -16.24
N VAL A 173 7.68 30.52 -16.70
CA VAL A 173 7.70 29.32 -15.86
C VAL A 173 9.05 29.16 -15.18
N LEU A 174 10.16 29.32 -15.91
CA LEU A 174 11.50 29.24 -15.33
C LEU A 174 11.78 30.34 -14.30
N ARG A 175 11.33 31.57 -14.55
CA ARG A 175 11.43 32.65 -13.55
C ARG A 175 10.65 32.29 -12.30
N ARG A 176 9.40 31.83 -12.45
CA ARG A 176 8.56 31.46 -11.32
C ARG A 176 9.16 30.32 -10.49
N LEU A 177 9.76 29.33 -11.16
CA LEU A 177 10.48 28.23 -10.52
C LEU A 177 11.67 28.75 -9.69
N ARG A 178 12.51 29.63 -10.26
CA ARG A 178 13.65 30.23 -9.55
C ARG A 178 13.21 31.05 -8.34
N GLU A 179 12.20 31.91 -8.50
CA GLU A 179 11.63 32.71 -7.39
C GLU A 179 11.05 31.82 -6.27
N ALA A 180 10.48 30.67 -6.61
CA ALA A 180 10.00 29.72 -5.60
C ALA A 180 11.18 29.04 -4.87
N LEU A 181 12.25 28.70 -5.58
CA LEU A 181 13.46 28.06 -5.03
C LEU A 181 14.27 29.00 -4.12
N GLU A 182 14.20 30.32 -4.31
CA GLU A 182 14.84 31.30 -3.41
C GLU A 182 14.32 31.20 -1.96
N ARG A 183 13.14 30.62 -1.75
CA ARG A 183 12.55 30.36 -0.43
C ARG A 183 12.92 28.99 0.13
N ASP A 184 13.69 28.19 -0.59
CA ASP A 184 14.25 26.93 -0.09
C ASP A 184 15.54 27.23 0.69
N ARG A 185 15.66 26.62 1.87
CA ARG A 185 16.85 26.75 2.72
C ARG A 185 17.95 25.80 2.28
N THR A 186 17.59 24.76 1.55
CA THR A 186 18.53 23.80 0.98
C THR A 186 19.14 24.37 -0.28
N LYS A 187 20.45 24.16 -0.49
CA LYS A 187 21.14 24.65 -1.69
C LYS A 187 20.56 23.99 -2.94
N THR A 188 20.15 24.83 -3.89
CA THR A 188 19.60 24.40 -5.18
C THR A 188 20.40 25.03 -6.31
N TYR A 189 20.61 24.29 -7.39
CA TYR A 189 21.23 24.79 -8.61
C TYR A 189 20.36 24.37 -9.81
N VAL A 190 19.77 25.35 -10.48
CA VAL A 190 19.04 25.13 -11.74
C VAL A 190 20.04 25.29 -12.87
N VAL A 191 20.19 24.27 -13.71
CA VAL A 191 21.12 24.29 -14.86
C VAL A 191 20.49 25.15 -15.94
N GLU A 192 19.82 24.54 -16.92
CA GLU A 192 19.11 25.20 -18.01
C GLU A 192 17.95 24.29 -18.49
N VAL A 193 17.21 24.76 -19.49
CA VAL A 193 16.26 23.89 -20.22
C VAL A 193 17.06 23.08 -21.22
N SER A 194 16.95 21.76 -21.14
CA SER A 194 17.60 20.85 -22.08
C SER A 194 17.05 21.05 -23.50
N PRO A 195 17.76 20.62 -24.55
CA PRO A 195 17.23 20.64 -25.92
C PRO A 195 15.91 19.88 -26.09
N LEU A 196 15.60 18.98 -25.16
CA LEU A 196 14.37 18.19 -25.12
C LEU A 196 13.21 18.93 -24.41
N GLY A 197 13.44 20.13 -23.88
CA GLY A 197 12.42 20.91 -23.16
C GLY A 197 12.35 20.63 -21.65
N LEU A 198 13.22 19.77 -21.12
CA LEU A 198 13.23 19.40 -19.71
C LEU A 198 14.01 20.42 -18.88
N VAL A 199 13.54 20.69 -17.66
CA VAL A 199 14.30 21.52 -16.70
C VAL A 199 15.14 20.62 -15.81
N GLU A 200 16.44 20.82 -15.86
CA GLU A 200 17.41 20.07 -15.04
C GLU A 200 17.85 20.91 -13.85
N MET A 201 17.80 20.33 -12.65
CA MET A 201 18.29 20.97 -11.45
C MET A 201 18.89 19.97 -10.47
N THR A 202 19.65 20.49 -9.52
CA THR A 202 20.13 19.74 -8.36
C THR A 202 19.68 20.42 -7.08
N ARG A 203 19.35 19.61 -6.07
CA ARG A 203 19.06 20.06 -4.70
C ARG A 203 19.90 19.22 -3.75
N GLN A 204 20.56 19.86 -2.79
CA GLN A 204 21.42 19.15 -1.85
C GLN A 204 20.64 18.07 -1.07
N ASN A 205 21.16 16.85 -1.03
CA ASN A 205 20.62 15.78 -0.19
C ASN A 205 20.95 16.05 1.28
N VAL A 206 19.91 16.18 2.11
CA VAL A 206 20.06 16.41 3.56
C VAL A 206 19.68 15.15 4.35
N THR A 207 18.60 14.47 3.94
CA THR A 207 18.10 13.24 4.58
C THR A 207 17.69 12.20 3.53
N GLU A 208 17.16 11.06 3.98
CA GLU A 208 16.54 10.03 3.11
C GLU A 208 15.18 10.45 2.54
N GLY A 209 14.67 11.62 2.94
CA GLY A 209 13.37 12.13 2.54
C GLY A 209 12.21 11.48 3.30
N VAL A 210 11.02 12.06 3.14
CA VAL A 210 9.81 11.58 3.83
C VAL A 210 9.47 10.15 3.42
N ARG A 211 9.65 9.82 2.14
CA ARG A 211 9.38 8.47 1.62
C ARG A 211 10.32 7.43 2.24
N GLY A 212 11.62 7.73 2.40
CA GLY A 212 12.57 6.80 3.02
C GLY A 212 12.23 6.48 4.47
N ILE A 213 11.77 7.49 5.21
CA ILE A 213 11.45 7.36 6.65
C ILE A 213 10.09 6.69 6.88
N LEU A 214 9.07 7.03 6.09
CA LEU A 214 7.68 6.61 6.31
C LEU A 214 7.27 5.36 5.53
N THR A 215 8.10 4.84 4.63
CA THR A 215 7.76 3.67 3.79
C THR A 215 8.81 2.58 3.89
N LYS A 216 8.47 1.38 3.40
CA LYS A 216 9.40 0.26 3.25
C LYS A 216 9.32 -0.25 1.80
N PRO A 217 10.39 -0.87 1.27
CA PRO A 217 10.35 -1.49 -0.05
C PRO A 217 9.21 -2.51 -0.16
N CYS A 218 8.59 -2.60 -1.34
CA CYS A 218 7.55 -3.59 -1.60
C CYS A 218 8.16 -5.00 -1.50
N PRO A 219 7.60 -5.92 -0.70
CA PRO A 219 8.17 -7.26 -0.55
C PRO A 219 8.05 -8.11 -1.83
N THR A 220 7.16 -7.74 -2.75
CA THR A 220 6.90 -8.50 -3.98
C THR A 220 7.76 -8.02 -5.15
N CYS A 221 7.80 -6.70 -5.40
CA CYS A 221 8.49 -6.13 -6.55
C CYS A 221 9.73 -5.30 -6.19
N ALA A 222 10.09 -5.22 -4.91
CA ALA A 222 11.19 -4.40 -4.40
C ALA A 222 11.14 -2.91 -4.79
N GLY A 223 9.99 -2.41 -5.27
CA GLY A 223 9.82 -1.03 -5.74
C GLY A 223 9.68 -0.87 -7.25
N GLU A 224 9.84 -1.95 -8.04
CA GLU A 224 9.73 -1.93 -9.52
C GLU A 224 8.31 -1.65 -10.03
N GLY A 225 7.28 -1.87 -9.20
CA GLY A 225 5.88 -1.64 -9.58
C GLY A 225 5.33 -2.65 -10.60
N VAL A 226 6.08 -3.70 -10.91
CA VAL A 226 5.69 -4.79 -11.81
C VAL A 226 6.01 -6.14 -11.18
N VAL A 227 5.24 -7.16 -11.53
CA VAL A 227 5.43 -8.56 -11.14
C VAL A 227 5.29 -9.45 -12.38
N LEU A 228 5.83 -10.67 -12.34
CA LEU A 228 5.68 -11.63 -13.45
C LEU A 228 4.20 -11.98 -13.66
N SER A 229 3.80 -12.17 -14.91
CA SER A 229 2.44 -12.62 -15.24
C SER A 229 2.23 -14.08 -14.85
N GLU A 230 0.98 -14.47 -14.61
CA GLU A 230 0.60 -15.85 -14.30
C GLU A 230 1.16 -16.83 -15.36
N GLU A 231 1.12 -16.49 -16.64
CA GLU A 231 1.62 -17.32 -17.74
C GLU A 231 3.14 -17.49 -17.70
N THR A 232 3.86 -16.41 -17.39
CA THR A 232 5.32 -16.46 -17.29
C THR A 232 5.74 -17.35 -16.12
N VAL A 233 5.05 -17.22 -14.99
CA VAL A 233 5.29 -18.06 -13.81
C VAL A 233 4.90 -19.51 -14.09
N ALA A 234 3.81 -19.78 -14.81
CA ALA A 234 3.43 -21.14 -15.19
C ALA A 234 4.49 -21.82 -16.09
N LEU A 235 5.09 -21.09 -17.04
CA LEU A 235 6.21 -21.61 -17.84
C LEU A 235 7.46 -21.90 -16.98
N GLN A 236 7.73 -21.07 -15.97
CA GLN A 236 8.81 -21.34 -15.01
C GLN A 236 8.51 -22.57 -14.15
N ALA A 237 7.27 -22.68 -13.65
CA ALA A 237 6.80 -23.84 -12.90
C ALA A 237 6.92 -25.13 -13.72
N ALA A 238 6.54 -25.12 -15.00
CA ALA A 238 6.68 -26.27 -15.90
C ALA A 238 8.14 -26.74 -16.06
N ARG A 239 9.11 -25.83 -16.04
CA ARG A 239 10.55 -26.17 -16.06
C ARG A 239 11.01 -26.70 -14.71
N TRP A 240 10.62 -26.01 -13.64
CA TRP A 240 10.94 -26.38 -12.28
C TRP A 240 10.39 -27.77 -11.91
N LEU A 241 9.19 -28.14 -12.35
CA LEU A 241 8.60 -29.46 -12.13
C LEU A 241 9.43 -30.57 -12.79
N ARG A 242 9.92 -30.35 -14.02
CA ARG A 242 10.82 -31.31 -14.71
C ARG A 242 12.13 -31.50 -13.92
N GLU A 243 12.76 -30.40 -13.53
CA GLU A 243 14.00 -30.44 -12.73
C GLU A 243 13.79 -31.15 -11.39
N THR A 244 12.67 -30.85 -10.72
CA THR A 244 12.27 -31.44 -9.45
C THR A 244 12.02 -32.94 -9.60
N ALA A 245 11.35 -33.39 -10.67
CA ALA A 245 11.20 -34.81 -10.93
C ALA A 245 12.55 -35.53 -11.02
N PHE A 246 13.56 -34.95 -11.69
CA PHE A 246 14.88 -35.56 -11.74
C PHE A 246 15.59 -35.59 -10.37
N ALA A 247 15.36 -34.59 -9.53
CA ALA A 247 15.93 -34.52 -8.18
C ALA A 247 15.32 -35.54 -7.20
N HIS A 248 14.11 -36.03 -7.48
CA HIS A 248 13.35 -36.96 -6.62
C HIS A 248 13.16 -38.34 -7.27
N PRO A 249 14.22 -39.10 -7.61
CA PRO A 249 14.11 -40.30 -8.45
C PRO A 249 13.28 -41.42 -7.83
N GLY A 250 13.22 -41.54 -6.50
CA GLY A 250 12.49 -42.59 -5.79
C GLY A 250 10.98 -42.35 -5.59
N ALA A 251 10.48 -41.15 -5.87
CA ALA A 251 9.07 -40.81 -5.71
C ALA A 251 8.24 -41.15 -6.96
N GLU A 252 7.06 -41.74 -6.80
CA GLU A 252 6.12 -41.93 -7.92
C GLU A 252 5.25 -40.70 -8.13
N ALA A 253 4.94 -39.99 -7.04
CA ALA A 253 4.19 -38.74 -7.06
C ALA A 253 4.83 -37.66 -6.16
N LEU A 254 4.55 -36.40 -6.51
CA LEU A 254 4.95 -35.21 -5.76
C LEU A 254 3.73 -34.32 -5.50
N LEU A 255 3.59 -33.87 -4.25
CA LEU A 255 2.65 -32.83 -3.84
C LEU A 255 3.37 -31.48 -3.85
N VAL A 256 2.91 -30.58 -4.70
CA VAL A 256 3.51 -29.27 -4.91
C VAL A 256 2.56 -28.19 -4.40
N ARG A 257 3.07 -27.32 -3.53
CA ARG A 257 2.37 -26.12 -3.11
C ARG A 257 2.68 -24.97 -4.03
N MET A 258 1.66 -24.38 -4.63
CA MET A 258 1.79 -23.22 -5.50
C MET A 258 0.49 -22.41 -5.59
N HIS A 259 0.58 -21.20 -6.12
CA HIS A 259 -0.60 -20.34 -6.27
C HIS A 259 -1.67 -20.97 -7.19
N PRO A 260 -2.97 -20.96 -6.82
CA PRO A 260 -4.03 -21.62 -7.60
C PRO A 260 -4.17 -21.17 -9.05
N ARG A 261 -3.87 -19.89 -9.34
CA ARG A 261 -3.89 -19.40 -10.74
C ARG A 261 -2.81 -20.04 -11.61
N VAL A 262 -1.65 -20.33 -11.03
CA VAL A 262 -0.53 -20.95 -11.75
C VAL A 262 -0.81 -22.44 -11.96
N SER A 263 -1.28 -23.16 -10.94
CA SER A 263 -1.68 -24.56 -11.08
C SER A 263 -2.86 -24.73 -12.05
N ALA A 264 -3.80 -23.79 -12.06
CA ALA A 264 -4.86 -23.75 -13.04
C ALA A 264 -4.31 -23.61 -14.47
N LEU A 265 -3.32 -22.77 -14.73
CA LEU A 265 -2.73 -22.66 -16.08
C LEU A 265 -1.94 -23.91 -16.50
N LEU A 266 -1.26 -24.56 -15.55
CA LEU A 266 -0.56 -25.84 -15.80
C LEU A 266 -1.53 -26.97 -16.18
N THR A 267 -2.76 -26.93 -15.64
CA THR A 267 -3.78 -27.99 -15.78
C THR A 267 -4.87 -27.68 -16.82
N ARG A 268 -5.18 -26.40 -17.04
CA ARG A 268 -6.15 -25.90 -18.04
C ARG A 268 -5.40 -25.21 -19.18
N SER A 269 -5.10 -25.96 -20.23
CA SER A 269 -4.85 -25.44 -21.58
C SER A 269 -4.89 -26.59 -22.59
N PRO A 270 -5.11 -26.33 -23.90
CA PRO A 270 -5.10 -27.36 -24.95
C PRO A 270 -3.79 -28.15 -25.01
N ASP A 271 -2.71 -27.55 -24.52
CA ASP A 271 -1.35 -28.10 -24.56
C ASP A 271 -1.03 -29.02 -23.38
N HIS A 272 -1.91 -29.15 -22.38
CA HIS A 272 -1.77 -30.08 -21.24
C HIS A 272 -0.32 -30.21 -20.71
N TRP A 273 0.33 -29.09 -20.39
CA TRP A 273 1.76 -29.10 -20.00
C TRP A 273 2.06 -30.08 -18.89
N ILE A 274 1.11 -30.26 -17.96
CA ILE A 274 1.27 -31.24 -16.90
C ILE A 274 1.32 -32.69 -17.41
N ASP A 275 0.46 -33.06 -18.37
CA ASP A 275 0.42 -34.42 -18.90
C ASP A 275 1.70 -34.73 -19.71
N GLU A 276 2.23 -33.74 -20.44
CA GLU A 276 3.54 -33.83 -21.11
C GLU A 276 4.66 -34.06 -20.09
N ILE A 277 4.72 -33.24 -19.03
CA ILE A 277 5.74 -33.36 -17.97
C ILE A 277 5.63 -34.71 -17.26
N GLU A 278 4.43 -35.16 -16.90
CA GLU A 278 4.20 -36.45 -16.26
C GLU A 278 4.64 -37.61 -17.17
N THR A 279 4.38 -37.51 -18.48
CA THR A 279 4.80 -38.51 -19.46
C THR A 279 6.31 -38.55 -19.65
N GLU A 280 6.96 -37.39 -19.71
CA GLU A 280 8.42 -37.26 -19.85
C GLU A 280 9.17 -37.75 -18.61
N THR A 281 8.65 -37.43 -17.43
CA THR A 281 9.33 -37.70 -16.15
C THR A 281 8.95 -39.03 -15.53
N GLY A 282 7.81 -39.61 -15.93
CA GLY A 282 7.24 -40.82 -15.33
C GLY A 282 6.71 -40.62 -13.91
N LYS A 283 6.55 -39.37 -13.45
CA LYS A 283 6.05 -39.01 -12.12
C LYS A 283 4.71 -38.31 -12.21
N ARG A 284 3.89 -38.40 -11.18
CA ARG A 284 2.61 -37.68 -11.07
C ARG A 284 2.75 -36.45 -10.20
N PHE A 285 2.06 -35.38 -10.57
CA PHE A 285 2.08 -34.14 -9.82
C PHE A 285 0.68 -33.79 -9.32
N HIS A 286 0.62 -33.47 -8.04
CA HIS A 286 -0.56 -32.94 -7.38
C HIS A 286 -0.26 -31.54 -6.87
N PHE A 287 -1.28 -30.68 -6.87
CA PHE A 287 -1.13 -29.28 -6.51
C PHE A 287 -2.03 -28.93 -5.33
N GLU A 288 -1.48 -28.24 -4.34
CA GLU A 288 -2.22 -27.57 -3.27
C GLU A 288 -1.85 -26.08 -3.22
N GLY A 289 -2.70 -25.25 -2.64
CA GLY A 289 -2.38 -23.83 -2.42
C GLY A 289 -3.61 -22.96 -2.20
N THR A 290 -3.36 -21.72 -1.79
CA THR A 290 -4.38 -20.70 -1.55
C THR A 290 -4.01 -19.40 -2.24
N GLU A 291 -4.97 -18.49 -2.43
CA GLU A 291 -4.71 -17.16 -3.02
C GLU A 291 -3.83 -16.26 -2.14
N ALA A 292 -3.53 -16.67 -0.90
CA ALA A 292 -2.61 -15.95 -0.02
C ALA A 292 -1.13 -16.20 -0.37
N LEU A 293 -0.82 -17.22 -1.18
CA LEU A 293 0.54 -17.52 -1.59
C LEU A 293 1.04 -16.48 -2.60
N PRO A 294 2.33 -16.11 -2.57
CA PRO A 294 2.96 -15.40 -3.69
C PRO A 294 2.76 -16.15 -5.00
N ILE A 295 2.54 -15.42 -6.09
CA ILE A 295 2.25 -16.01 -7.41
C ILE A 295 3.36 -16.96 -7.87
N ASP A 296 4.61 -16.64 -7.53
CA ASP A 296 5.85 -17.34 -7.86
C ASP A 296 6.26 -18.40 -6.82
N HIS A 297 5.43 -18.62 -5.79
CA HIS A 297 5.71 -19.62 -4.78
C HIS A 297 5.55 -21.04 -5.33
N MET A 298 6.61 -21.84 -5.19
CA MET A 298 6.67 -23.25 -5.61
C MET A 298 7.48 -24.04 -4.58
N GLU A 299 6.87 -25.06 -3.97
CA GLU A 299 7.49 -25.91 -2.95
C GLU A 299 7.01 -27.35 -3.08
N VAL A 300 7.90 -28.34 -2.93
CA VAL A 300 7.49 -29.75 -2.74
C VAL A 300 7.15 -29.97 -1.27
N VAL A 301 5.89 -30.29 -0.98
CA VAL A 301 5.39 -30.51 0.39
C VAL A 301 5.48 -31.97 0.80
N ALA A 302 5.31 -32.88 -0.16
CA ALA A 302 5.40 -34.31 0.07
C ALA A 302 5.84 -35.05 -1.19
N GLU A 303 6.49 -36.19 -0.98
CA GLU A 303 6.86 -37.16 -2.01
C GLU A 303 6.49 -38.56 -1.53
N GLY A 304 6.13 -39.46 -2.45
CA GLY A 304 5.73 -40.81 -2.07
C GLY A 304 5.17 -41.63 -3.24
N THR A 305 4.39 -42.65 -2.90
CA THR A 305 3.62 -43.43 -3.88
C THR A 305 2.44 -42.62 -4.42
N LEU A 306 1.88 -43.05 -5.56
CA LEU A 306 0.72 -42.38 -6.17
C LEU A 306 -0.46 -42.25 -5.20
N ASP A 307 -0.79 -43.31 -4.48
CA ASP A 307 -1.95 -43.38 -3.60
C ASP A 307 -1.78 -42.48 -2.36
N GLU A 308 -0.60 -42.51 -1.74
CA GLU A 308 -0.28 -41.68 -0.56
C GLU A 308 -0.37 -40.19 -0.87
N ILE A 309 0.14 -39.77 -2.04
CA ILE A 309 0.12 -38.36 -2.45
C ILE A 309 -1.26 -37.95 -2.91
N ALA A 310 -1.98 -38.81 -3.64
CA ALA A 310 -3.35 -38.52 -4.04
C ALA A 310 -4.24 -38.31 -2.81
N GLU A 311 -4.18 -39.18 -1.80
CA GLU A 311 -4.95 -39.02 -0.55
C GLU A 311 -4.59 -37.74 0.20
N ARG A 312 -3.32 -37.31 0.15
CA ARG A 312 -2.84 -36.12 0.84
C ARG A 312 -3.13 -34.82 0.10
N ALA A 313 -3.25 -34.89 -1.22
CA ALA A 313 -3.58 -33.77 -2.09
C ALA A 313 -5.08 -33.41 -2.07
N LEU A 314 -5.93 -34.35 -1.65
CA LEU A 314 -7.36 -34.10 -1.56
C LEU A 314 -7.65 -33.16 -0.39
N PRO A 315 -8.36 -32.04 -0.62
CA PRO A 315 -8.70 -31.10 0.44
C PRO A 315 -9.65 -31.72 1.47
N PHE A 316 -10.37 -32.78 1.09
CA PHE A 316 -11.35 -33.49 1.91
C PHE A 316 -11.25 -35.00 1.71
N ARG A 317 -11.66 -35.77 2.73
CA ARG A 317 -11.84 -37.23 2.66
C ARG A 317 -13.31 -37.59 2.55
N GLU A 318 -13.60 -38.77 1.99
CA GLU A 318 -14.96 -39.32 2.04
C GLU A 318 -15.40 -39.47 3.51
N GLY A 319 -16.54 -38.86 3.86
CA GLY A 319 -17.08 -38.80 5.21
C GLY A 319 -16.78 -37.51 5.99
N ASP A 320 -15.91 -36.62 5.48
CA ASP A 320 -15.63 -35.34 6.14
C ASP A 320 -16.87 -34.43 6.13
N GLU A 321 -17.09 -33.72 7.24
CA GLU A 321 -18.12 -32.69 7.37
C GLU A 321 -17.48 -31.31 7.35
N VAL A 322 -17.82 -30.51 6.33
CA VAL A 322 -17.13 -29.24 6.02
C VAL A 322 -18.15 -28.14 5.77
N PHE A 323 -17.86 -26.94 6.25
CA PHE A 323 -18.65 -25.76 5.91
C PHE A 323 -18.22 -25.23 4.53
N VAL A 324 -19.16 -25.21 3.59
CA VAL A 324 -18.94 -24.74 2.22
C VAL A 324 -19.90 -23.59 1.90
N GLU A 325 -19.43 -22.60 1.14
CA GLU A 325 -20.27 -21.51 0.65
C GLU A 325 -20.73 -21.86 -0.78
N LEU A 326 -22.04 -21.91 -0.98
CA LEU A 326 -22.63 -22.25 -2.27
C LEU A 326 -22.62 -21.02 -3.18
N VAL A 327 -21.87 -21.09 -4.28
CA VAL A 327 -21.60 -19.94 -5.14
C VAL A 327 -22.57 -19.88 -6.32
N GLU A 328 -22.88 -21.03 -6.91
CA GLU A 328 -23.69 -21.11 -8.12
C GLU A 328 -24.53 -22.40 -8.17
N PRO A 329 -25.66 -22.42 -8.88
CA PRO A 329 -26.41 -23.66 -9.13
C PRO A 329 -25.62 -24.59 -10.06
N HIS A 330 -25.80 -25.90 -9.91
CA HIS A 330 -25.13 -26.88 -10.76
C HIS A 330 -25.66 -26.82 -12.19
N MET A 331 -24.76 -26.84 -13.19
CA MET A 331 -25.11 -26.60 -14.60
C MET A 331 -26.05 -27.64 -15.21
N TYR A 332 -26.03 -28.88 -14.69
CA TYR A 332 -26.75 -30.02 -15.28
C TYR A 332 -27.83 -30.62 -14.37
N ASN A 333 -27.88 -30.21 -13.11
CA ASN A 333 -28.86 -30.72 -12.15
C ASN A 333 -29.49 -29.54 -11.42
N GLU A 334 -30.77 -29.30 -11.69
CA GLU A 334 -31.50 -28.13 -11.19
C GLU A 334 -31.66 -28.14 -9.66
N ASP A 335 -31.54 -29.31 -9.03
CA ASP A 335 -31.67 -29.48 -7.59
C ASP A 335 -30.33 -29.31 -6.83
N ASP A 336 -29.19 -29.25 -7.54
CA ASP A 336 -27.85 -29.22 -6.93
C ASP A 336 -27.22 -27.81 -6.96
N ALA A 337 -26.30 -27.56 -6.03
CA ALA A 337 -25.50 -26.34 -6.00
C ALA A 337 -24.00 -26.65 -5.96
N VAL A 338 -23.18 -25.68 -6.36
CA VAL A 338 -21.73 -25.78 -6.44
C VAL A 338 -21.10 -24.82 -5.44
N ALA A 339 -20.26 -25.37 -4.57
CA ALA A 339 -19.30 -24.60 -3.79
C ALA A 339 -17.93 -24.63 -4.46
N LYS A 340 -17.19 -23.53 -4.31
CA LYS A 340 -15.78 -23.43 -4.73
C LYS A 340 -14.94 -23.19 -3.48
N LEU A 341 -14.11 -24.16 -3.12
CA LEU A 341 -13.14 -24.06 -2.04
C LEU A 341 -11.75 -24.10 -2.64
N ASP A 342 -11.05 -22.96 -2.61
CA ASP A 342 -9.67 -22.83 -3.09
C ASP A 342 -9.45 -23.39 -4.52
N GLY A 343 -10.45 -23.22 -5.39
CA GLY A 343 -10.44 -23.71 -6.77
C GLY A 343 -10.91 -25.16 -6.96
N TYR A 344 -11.15 -25.89 -5.88
CA TYR A 344 -11.73 -27.23 -5.88
C TYR A 344 -13.27 -27.17 -5.81
N VAL A 345 -13.93 -27.87 -6.73
CA VAL A 345 -15.39 -27.79 -6.93
C VAL A 345 -16.08 -28.84 -6.06
N VAL A 346 -17.01 -28.42 -5.21
CA VAL A 346 -17.85 -29.35 -4.43
C VAL A 346 -19.28 -29.24 -4.92
N ALA A 347 -19.77 -30.29 -5.58
CA ALA A 347 -21.16 -30.42 -6.00
C ALA A 347 -21.98 -30.95 -4.83
N VAL A 348 -22.89 -30.12 -4.33
CA VAL A 348 -23.74 -30.41 -3.17
C VAL A 348 -25.13 -30.78 -3.65
N ARG A 349 -25.54 -32.02 -3.39
CA ARG A 349 -26.84 -32.55 -3.81
C ARG A 349 -28.00 -31.91 -3.03
N GLY A 350 -29.05 -31.50 -3.75
CA GLY A 350 -30.27 -30.96 -3.14
C GLY A 350 -30.11 -29.56 -2.52
N ALA A 351 -29.06 -28.84 -2.88
CA ALA A 351 -28.70 -27.55 -2.29
C ALA A 351 -28.95 -26.32 -3.19
N ALA A 352 -29.63 -26.49 -4.34
CA ALA A 352 -29.94 -25.38 -5.26
C ALA A 352 -30.68 -24.20 -4.59
N GLY A 353 -31.53 -24.47 -3.60
CA GLY A 353 -32.26 -23.44 -2.85
C GLY A 353 -31.43 -22.65 -1.82
N LEU A 354 -30.17 -23.04 -1.59
CA LEU A 354 -29.28 -22.48 -0.56
C LEU A 354 -28.08 -21.73 -1.16
N VAL A 355 -28.10 -21.42 -2.46
CA VAL A 355 -27.06 -20.63 -3.12
C VAL A 355 -26.91 -19.26 -2.42
N GLY A 356 -25.67 -18.87 -2.11
CA GLY A 356 -25.31 -17.69 -1.34
C GLY A 356 -25.24 -17.90 0.18
N GLN A 357 -25.47 -19.12 0.67
CA GLN A 357 -25.38 -19.46 2.09
C GLN A 357 -24.20 -20.38 2.39
N LYS A 358 -23.70 -20.31 3.63
CA LYS A 358 -22.68 -21.22 4.16
C LYS A 358 -23.37 -22.39 4.84
N VAL A 359 -23.15 -23.60 4.34
CA VAL A 359 -23.86 -24.81 4.76
C VAL A 359 -22.88 -25.92 5.15
N LEU A 360 -23.27 -26.76 6.12
CA LEU A 360 -22.51 -27.95 6.49
C LEU A 360 -22.85 -29.09 5.53
N VAL A 361 -21.84 -29.62 4.86
CA VAL A 361 -22.00 -30.72 3.90
C VAL A 361 -21.10 -31.88 4.29
N ARG A 362 -21.57 -33.10 4.04
CA ARG A 362 -20.77 -34.31 4.17
C ARG A 362 -20.29 -34.73 2.80
N ILE A 363 -18.98 -34.88 2.66
CA ILE A 363 -18.36 -35.32 1.42
C ILE A 363 -18.64 -36.82 1.22
N GLU A 364 -19.34 -37.19 0.15
CA GLU A 364 -19.66 -38.59 -0.15
C GLU A 364 -18.66 -39.23 -1.10
N ARG A 365 -18.15 -38.47 -2.07
CA ARG A 365 -17.15 -38.93 -3.04
C ARG A 365 -16.17 -37.83 -3.35
N VAL A 366 -14.89 -38.20 -3.45
CA VAL A 366 -13.83 -37.25 -3.77
C VAL A 366 -13.15 -37.66 -5.09
N GLY A 367 -13.18 -36.75 -6.07
CA GLY A 367 -12.54 -36.93 -7.38
C GLY A 367 -11.27 -36.09 -7.52
N ARG A 368 -10.60 -36.16 -8.68
CA ARG A 368 -9.35 -35.42 -8.90
C ARG A 368 -9.53 -33.89 -8.93
N SER A 369 -10.68 -33.40 -9.38
CA SER A 369 -10.97 -31.96 -9.54
C SER A 369 -12.32 -31.54 -8.94
N SER A 370 -13.08 -32.47 -8.38
CA SER A 370 -14.37 -32.20 -7.77
C SER A 370 -14.77 -33.26 -6.75
N ALA A 371 -15.50 -32.86 -5.72
CA ALA A 371 -16.16 -33.76 -4.78
C ALA A 371 -17.69 -33.68 -4.91
N GLU A 372 -18.36 -34.80 -4.65
CA GLU A 372 -19.80 -34.86 -4.43
C GLU A 372 -20.07 -34.87 -2.93
N ALA A 373 -21.03 -34.05 -2.50
CA ALA A 373 -21.40 -33.90 -1.10
C ALA A 373 -22.92 -33.89 -0.94
N THR A 374 -23.39 -34.27 0.24
CA THR A 374 -24.79 -34.17 0.65
C THR A 374 -24.94 -33.21 1.82
N LEU A 375 -26.09 -32.54 1.90
CA LEU A 375 -26.41 -31.68 3.04
C LEU A 375 -26.49 -32.53 4.30
N VAL A 376 -25.77 -32.13 5.36
CA VAL A 376 -25.97 -32.72 6.67
C VAL A 376 -27.25 -32.13 7.23
N ALA A 377 -28.26 -32.98 7.42
CA ALA A 377 -29.53 -32.56 8.01
C ALA A 377 -29.26 -32.09 9.45
N GLU A 378 -29.25 -30.77 9.67
CA GLU A 378 -29.26 -30.22 11.01
C GLU A 378 -30.58 -30.58 11.68
N GLY A 379 -30.50 -31.47 12.67
CA GLY A 379 -31.54 -31.59 13.68
C GLY A 379 -31.64 -30.28 14.46
N GLY A 380 -32.52 -29.38 14.00
CA GLY A 380 -33.09 -28.30 14.80
C GLY A 380 -32.15 -27.17 15.21
N ALA A 381 -32.22 -26.07 14.47
CA ALA A 381 -32.13 -24.69 14.92
C ALA A 381 -31.19 -24.36 16.10
N SER A 382 -30.06 -23.72 15.77
CA SER A 382 -29.63 -22.55 16.54
C SER A 382 -29.34 -21.40 15.59
N SER A 383 -30.33 -20.53 15.46
CA SER A 383 -30.16 -19.17 14.98
C SER A 383 -29.19 -18.42 15.90
N ASP A 384 -28.06 -18.00 15.36
CA ASP A 384 -27.54 -16.67 15.66
C ASP A 384 -27.62 -15.87 14.35
N SER A 385 -28.75 -15.18 14.20
CA SER A 385 -28.79 -13.95 13.41
C SER A 385 -28.00 -12.90 14.19
N ASP A 386 -27.28 -11.96 13.60
CA ASP A 386 -27.81 -10.87 12.76
C ASP A 386 -26.61 -9.95 12.38
N PRO A 387 -26.70 -9.06 11.36
CA PRO A 387 -27.78 -8.08 11.30
C PRO A 387 -28.35 -7.79 9.91
N ALA A 388 -29.66 -7.57 9.85
CA ALA A 388 -30.19 -6.22 9.85
C ALA A 388 -31.69 -6.25 9.48
N ASP A 389 -32.55 -5.94 10.45
CA ASP A 389 -33.94 -5.61 10.15
C ASP A 389 -34.21 -4.13 10.42
N GLY A 390 -34.75 -3.47 9.41
CA GLY A 390 -35.32 -2.14 9.47
C GLY A 390 -36.81 -2.24 9.24
N GLY A 391 -37.63 -1.75 10.18
CA GLY A 391 -39.04 -1.56 9.89
C GLY A 391 -39.94 -1.62 11.10
N ALA A 392 -40.22 -0.45 11.67
CA ALA A 392 -41.18 -0.23 12.75
C ALA A 392 -42.56 -0.87 12.49
N THR A 393 -43.22 -1.37 13.55
CA THR A 393 -44.27 -0.60 14.25
C THR A 393 -44.93 -1.35 15.42
N ARG A 394 -44.88 -0.70 16.59
CA ARG A 394 -45.93 -0.54 17.62
C ARG A 394 -46.79 -1.76 18.04
N ARG A 395 -46.67 -2.14 19.32
CA ARG A 395 -47.61 -1.75 20.41
C ARG A 395 -47.26 -2.39 21.76
N GLY A 396 -47.30 -1.56 22.82
CA GLY A 396 -47.61 -1.92 24.22
C GLY A 396 -46.58 -2.80 24.95
N GLY A 397 -45.85 -2.36 25.98
CA GLY A 397 -46.26 -1.50 27.09
C GLY A 397 -46.50 -2.34 28.34
N ARG A 398 -45.45 -2.51 29.18
CA ARG A 398 -45.42 -2.63 30.66
C ARG A 398 -44.15 -3.40 31.08
N ARG A 399 -43.11 -2.74 31.61
CA ARG A 399 -42.81 -2.59 33.06
C ARG A 399 -42.98 -3.92 33.80
N ALA A 400 -41.97 -4.57 34.39
CA ALA A 400 -41.14 -4.05 35.47
C ALA A 400 -40.24 -5.16 36.08
N ARG A 401 -39.10 -4.71 36.64
CA ARG A 401 -38.42 -5.18 37.88
C ARG A 401 -37.61 -6.48 37.83
N ARG A 402 -36.27 -6.34 38.00
CA ARG A 402 -35.47 -6.57 39.24
C ARG A 402 -35.27 -8.07 39.50
N ARG A 403 -34.07 -8.59 39.76
CA ARG A 403 -33.02 -8.08 40.66
C ARG A 403 -31.74 -8.89 40.43
N SER A 404 -30.63 -8.20 40.67
CA SER A 404 -29.27 -8.69 40.78
C SER A 404 -29.00 -9.56 42.01
N ALA A 405 -28.04 -10.47 41.86
CA ALA A 405 -27.06 -10.94 42.85
C ALA A 405 -25.83 -11.36 42.01
N ALA A 406 -24.63 -10.76 42.13
CA ALA A 406 -23.64 -10.95 43.20
C ALA A 406 -23.47 -12.45 43.52
N SER A 407 -22.30 -13.08 43.48
CA SER A 407 -20.92 -12.62 43.57
C SER A 407 -20.03 -13.87 43.55
N ALA A 408 -18.87 -13.80 42.91
CA ALA A 408 -17.56 -14.26 43.40
C ALA A 408 -16.53 -14.03 42.29
#